data_AF-X1ERI2-F1
#
_entry.id   AF-X1ERI2-F1
#
_cell.length_a   1.000
_cell.length_b   1.000
_cell.length_c   1.000
_cell.angle_alpha   90.00
_cell.angle_beta   90.00
_cell.angle_gamma   90.00
#
_symmetry.space_group_name_H-M   'P 1'
#
loop_
_entity.id
_entity.type
_entity.pdbx_description
1 polymer ?
#
loop_
_entity_poly.entity_id
_entity_poly.type
_entity_poly.pdbx_seq_one_letter_code
_entity_poly.pdbx_strand_id
1 'polypeptide(L)'
;QCLENMPSGEIVAERICGICSASHPFAFCKAVENAAGIEVPERGQYIRVIIAELERIHSHILWAGVAAHELGFDSVLYISWRAREEVLDLLEYLTGNRINYGIFMIGGVRRDISEEQIPRIRKTLEYYKDIYGKIEDIFLKDPTIA
;
A
#
# COMPACT_ATOMS: atom_id res chain seq x y z
N GLN A 1 -1.88 8.58 -30.88
CA GLN A 1 -1.48 7.41 -31.69
C GLN A 1 -0.69 6.34 -30.93
N CYS A 2 0.52 6.58 -30.39
CA CYS A 2 1.26 5.52 -29.65
C CYS A 2 0.66 5.17 -28.27
N LEU A 3 0.03 6.12 -27.58
CA LEU A 3 -0.58 5.89 -26.26
C LEU A 3 -2.00 5.29 -26.34
N GLU A 4 -2.69 5.39 -27.49
CA GLU A 4 -4.08 4.92 -27.64
C GLU A 4 -4.18 3.41 -27.89
N ASN A 5 -3.09 2.76 -28.32
CA ASN A 5 -3.04 1.34 -28.68
C ASN A 5 -2.14 0.51 -27.76
N MET A 6 -1.61 1.09 -26.69
CA MET A 6 -0.80 0.35 -25.72
C MET A 6 -1.76 -0.42 -24.81
N PRO A 7 -1.72 -1.77 -24.74
CA PRO A 7 -2.38 -2.47 -23.63
C PRO A 7 -1.81 -1.84 -22.36
N SER A 8 -2.68 -1.37 -21.47
CA SER A 8 -2.32 -0.53 -20.32
C SER A 8 -1.15 -1.12 -19.54
N GLY A 9 0.06 -0.65 -19.85
CA GLY A 9 1.31 -1.22 -19.36
C GLY A 9 1.40 -1.14 -17.84
N GLU A 10 0.71 -0.17 -17.26
CA GLU A 10 0.48 -0.03 -15.83
C GLU A 10 -0.23 -1.25 -15.21
N ILE A 11 -1.20 -1.87 -15.89
CA ILE A 11 -1.90 -3.07 -15.39
C ILE A 11 -0.97 -4.29 -15.41
N VAL A 12 -0.12 -4.39 -16.43
CA VAL A 12 0.89 -5.45 -16.49
C VAL A 12 1.93 -5.25 -15.40
N ALA A 13 2.39 -4.01 -15.18
CA ALA A 13 3.35 -3.67 -14.15
C ALA A 13 2.81 -3.98 -12.74
N GLU A 14 1.54 -3.70 -12.49
CA GLU A 14 0.86 -4.01 -11.22
C GLU A 14 0.88 -5.50 -10.86
N ARG A 15 0.86 -6.38 -11.86
CA ARG A 15 0.82 -7.84 -11.65
C ARG A 15 2.20 -8.49 -11.59
N ILE A 16 3.29 -7.72 -11.57
CA ILE A 16 4.66 -8.25 -11.40
C ILE A 16 4.82 -8.91 -10.02
N CYS A 17 4.19 -8.34 -8.99
CA CYS A 17 4.27 -8.81 -7.61
C CYS A 17 2.89 -8.79 -6.95
N GLY A 18 2.54 -9.84 -6.20
CA GLY A 18 1.27 -9.92 -5.45
C GLY A 18 1.25 -9.12 -4.14
N ILE A 19 2.32 -8.41 -3.81
CA ILE A 19 2.43 -7.58 -2.58
C ILE A 19 2.69 -6.12 -2.96
N CYS A 20 3.55 -5.87 -3.94
CA CYS A 20 3.99 -4.52 -4.32
C CYS A 20 3.15 -3.94 -5.49
N SER A 21 1.82 -4.00 -5.36
CA SER A 21 0.88 -3.64 -6.42
C SER A 21 0.81 -2.13 -6.73
N ALA A 22 1.32 -1.24 -5.88
CA ALA A 22 1.43 0.19 -6.10
C ALA A 22 2.83 0.58 -6.58
N SER A 23 3.87 -0.02 -6.01
CA SER A 23 5.27 0.35 -6.30
C SER A 23 5.65 0.16 -7.77
N HIS A 24 5.27 -0.98 -8.37
CA HIS A 24 5.55 -1.25 -9.78
C HIS A 24 4.84 -0.31 -10.75
N PRO A 25 3.50 -0.13 -10.69
CA PRO A 25 2.82 0.77 -11.62
C PRO A 25 3.14 2.23 -11.34
N PHE A 26 3.42 2.63 -10.09
CA PHE A 26 3.91 3.97 -9.78
C PHE A 26 5.22 4.25 -10.54
N ALA A 27 6.21 3.36 -10.41
CA ALA A 27 7.49 3.52 -11.09
C ALA A 27 7.34 3.54 -12.62
N PHE A 28 6.47 2.67 -13.15
CA PHE A 28 6.15 2.63 -14.58
C PHE A 28 5.53 3.95 -15.05
N CYS A 29 4.45 4.42 -14.42
CA CYS A 29 3.79 5.66 -14.78
C CYS A 29 4.76 6.84 -14.71
N LYS A 30 5.56 6.95 -13.64
CA LYS A 30 6.52 8.03 -13.48
C LYS A 30 7.64 8.00 -14.54
N ALA A 31 8.12 6.82 -14.92
CA ALA A 31 9.11 6.69 -15.99
C ALA A 31 8.55 7.14 -17.34
N VAL A 32 7.32 6.75 -17.66
CA VAL A 32 6.64 7.13 -18.92
C VAL A 32 6.33 8.63 -18.94
N GLU A 33 5.79 9.17 -17.84
CA GLU A 33 5.47 10.60 -17.70
C GLU A 33 6.70 11.48 -17.86
N ASN A 34 7.81 11.11 -17.22
CA ASN A 34 9.07 11.82 -17.34
C ASN A 34 9.63 11.77 -18.77
N ALA A 35 9.54 10.62 -19.44
CA ALA A 35 10.01 10.47 -20.82
C ALA A 35 9.16 11.26 -21.83
N ALA A 36 7.86 11.38 -21.56
CA ALA A 36 6.90 12.08 -22.41
C ALA A 36 6.74 13.58 -22.05
N GLY A 37 7.34 14.05 -20.96
CA GLY A 37 7.17 15.42 -20.47
C GLY A 37 5.75 15.73 -20.00
N ILE A 38 5.02 14.74 -19.46
CA ILE A 38 3.65 14.89 -18.98
C ILE A 38 3.67 15.30 -17.51
N GLU A 39 3.08 16.45 -17.18
CA GLU A 39 2.88 16.87 -15.80
C GLU A 39 1.59 16.28 -15.22
N VAL A 40 1.71 15.66 -14.04
CA VAL A 40 0.58 15.08 -13.32
C VAL A 40 -0.05 16.13 -12.40
N PRO A 41 -1.39 16.29 -12.39
CA PRO A 41 -2.08 17.20 -11.47
C PRO A 41 -1.71 16.95 -10.01
N GLU A 42 -1.58 18.02 -9.22
CA GLU A 42 -1.16 17.95 -7.80
C GLU A 42 -2.02 16.98 -6.97
N ARG A 43 -3.35 17.01 -7.17
CA ARG A 43 -4.28 16.09 -6.52
C ARG A 43 -3.99 14.62 -6.84
N GLY A 44 -3.62 14.32 -8.09
CA GLY A 44 -3.22 12.98 -8.50
C GLY A 44 -1.93 12.53 -7.82
N GLN A 45 -0.98 13.44 -7.62
CA GLN A 45 0.27 13.14 -6.91
C GLN A 45 0.01 12.79 -5.44
N TYR A 46 -0.85 13.53 -4.74
CA TYR A 46 -1.21 13.21 -3.36
C TYR A 46 -1.86 11.83 -3.23
N ILE A 47 -2.83 11.49 -4.09
CA ILE A 47 -3.51 10.20 -4.04
C ILE A 47 -2.53 9.05 -4.29
N ARG A 48 -1.62 9.21 -5.26
CA ARG A 48 -0.56 8.21 -5.52
C ARG A 48 0.28 7.95 -4.28
N VAL A 49 0.69 9.00 -3.57
CA VAL A 49 1.48 8.88 -2.34
C VAL A 49 0.67 8.22 -1.23
N ILE A 50 -0.59 8.62 -1.03
CA ILE A 50 -1.47 8.03 -0.02
C ILE A 50 -1.58 6.51 -0.22
N ILE A 51 -1.89 6.07 -1.44
CA ILE A 51 -2.01 4.63 -1.73
C ILE A 51 -0.67 3.91 -1.60
N ALA A 52 0.43 4.50 -2.08
CA ALA A 52 1.76 3.91 -1.96
C ALA A 52 2.21 3.73 -0.50
N GLU A 53 1.88 4.68 0.39
CA GLU A 53 2.23 4.58 1.80
C GLU A 53 1.30 3.63 2.57
N LEU A 54 0.03 3.51 2.19
CA LEU A 54 -0.83 2.43 2.69
C LEU A 54 -0.31 1.05 2.26
N GLU A 55 0.18 0.91 1.02
CA GLU A 55 0.90 -0.29 0.58
C GLU A 55 2.12 -0.58 1.46
N ARG A 56 2.94 0.45 1.69
CA ARG A 56 4.15 0.32 2.50
C ARG A 56 3.83 -0.23 3.89
N ILE A 57 2.78 0.28 4.55
CA ILE A 57 2.34 -0.20 5.86
C ILE A 57 1.98 -1.69 5.81
N HIS A 58 1.12 -2.13 4.88
CA HIS A 58 0.74 -3.54 4.82
C HIS A 58 1.93 -4.46 4.47
N SER A 59 2.88 -3.97 3.68
CA SER A 59 4.06 -4.72 3.26
C SER A 59 5.02 -4.95 4.43
N HIS A 60 5.26 -3.91 5.24
CA HIS A 60 6.13 -4.02 6.41
C HIS A 60 5.50 -4.83 7.55
N ILE A 61 4.19 -4.73 7.76
CA ILE A 61 3.48 -5.56 8.75
C ILE A 61 3.54 -7.04 8.37
N LEU A 62 3.38 -7.36 7.07
CA LEU A 62 3.54 -8.72 6.58
C LEU A 62 4.95 -9.24 6.91
N TRP A 63 5.98 -8.46 6.56
CA TRP A 63 7.37 -8.85 6.81
C TRP A 63 7.69 -8.98 8.29
N ALA A 64 7.21 -8.08 9.14
CA ALA A 64 7.41 -8.16 10.59
C ALA A 64 6.78 -9.43 11.18
N GLY A 65 5.58 -9.79 10.75
CA GLY A 65 4.91 -11.02 11.18
C GLY A 65 5.68 -12.28 10.74
N VAL A 66 6.12 -12.33 9.47
CA VAL A 66 6.92 -13.46 8.96
C VAL A 66 8.25 -13.57 9.69
N ALA A 67 8.97 -12.46 9.90
CA ALA A 67 10.22 -12.46 10.65
C ALA A 67 10.05 -12.98 12.08
N ALA A 68 8.95 -12.60 12.76
CA ALA A 68 8.63 -13.11 14.08
C ALA A 68 8.34 -14.62 14.07
N HIS A 69 7.63 -15.12 13.06
CA HIS A 69 7.35 -16.56 12.89
C HIS A 69 8.61 -17.39 12.72
N GLU A 70 9.56 -16.92 11.90
CA GLU A 70 10.85 -17.61 11.70
C GLU A 70 11.68 -17.72 12.99
N LEU A 71 11.43 -16.81 13.95
CA LEU A 71 12.04 -16.83 15.29
C LEU A 71 11.22 -17.63 16.32
N GLY A 72 10.09 -18.22 15.92
CA GLY A 72 9.21 -19.02 16.77
C GLY A 72 8.08 -18.25 17.48
N PHE A 73 7.87 -16.97 17.15
CA PHE A 73 6.84 -16.13 17.77
C PHE A 73 5.52 -16.13 16.98
N ASP A 74 4.81 -17.27 16.97
CA ASP A 74 3.55 -17.44 16.22
C ASP A 74 2.44 -16.47 16.66
N SER A 75 2.40 -16.11 17.95
CA SER A 75 1.41 -15.14 18.45
C SER A 75 1.59 -13.75 17.80
N VAL A 76 2.85 -13.33 17.59
CA VAL A 76 3.17 -12.04 16.95
C VAL A 76 2.80 -12.09 15.46
N LEU A 77 2.99 -13.22 14.79
CA LEU A 77 2.50 -13.44 13.43
C LEU A 77 0.99 -13.20 13.34
N TYR A 78 0.20 -13.85 14.20
CA TYR A 78 -1.27 -13.72 14.18
C TYR A 78 -1.76 -12.30 14.49
N ILE A 79 -1.13 -11.63 15.46
CA ILE A 79 -1.47 -10.23 15.79
C ILE A 79 -1.12 -9.29 14.62
N SER A 80 0.05 -9.47 14.02
CA SER A 80 0.51 -8.66 12.88
C SER A 80 -0.38 -8.87 11.66
N TRP A 81 -0.74 -10.11 11.34
CA TRP A 81 -1.61 -10.42 10.21
C TRP A 81 -3.04 -9.94 10.43
N ARG A 82 -3.55 -9.98 11.66
CA ARG A 82 -4.82 -9.31 12.00
C ARG A 82 -4.73 -7.80 11.78
N ALA A 83 -3.63 -7.16 12.20
CA ALA A 83 -3.43 -5.74 11.97
C ALA A 83 -3.37 -5.41 10.48
N ARG A 84 -2.75 -6.27 9.67
CA ARG A 84 -2.67 -6.13 8.21
C ARG A 84 -4.04 -6.09 7.53
N GLU A 85 -5.05 -6.80 8.04
CA GLU A 85 -6.38 -6.78 7.44
C GLU A 85 -7.01 -5.38 7.46
N GLU A 86 -6.76 -4.55 8.48
CA GLU A 86 -7.35 -3.20 8.57
C GLU A 86 -6.90 -2.26 7.43
N VAL A 87 -5.66 -2.40 6.94
CA VAL A 87 -5.20 -1.62 5.79
C VAL A 87 -5.67 -2.23 4.46
N LEU A 88 -5.80 -3.55 4.37
CA LEU A 88 -6.36 -4.18 3.17
C LEU A 88 -7.84 -3.82 2.99
N ASP A 89 -8.62 -3.78 4.07
CA ASP A 89 -10.01 -3.35 4.03
C ASP A 89 -10.12 -1.86 3.66
N LEU A 90 -9.16 -1.04 4.13
CA LEU A 90 -9.08 0.36 3.71
C LEU A 90 -8.74 0.49 2.21
N LEU A 91 -7.78 -0.29 1.72
CA LEU A 91 -7.39 -0.28 0.30
C LEU A 91 -8.52 -0.76 -0.61
N GLU A 92 -9.28 -1.78 -0.18
CA GLU A 92 -10.50 -2.22 -0.86
C GLU A 92 -11.56 -1.12 -0.86
N TYR A 93 -11.78 -0.46 0.27
CA TYR A 93 -12.73 0.64 0.37
C TYR A 93 -12.37 1.84 -0.55
N LEU A 94 -11.08 2.12 -0.72
CA LEU A 94 -10.61 3.21 -1.57
C LEU A 94 -10.56 2.85 -3.07
N THR A 95 -10.14 1.62 -3.39
CA THR A 95 -9.76 1.25 -4.77
C THR A 95 -10.66 0.18 -5.39
N GLY A 96 -11.42 -0.54 -4.57
CA GLY A 96 -12.29 -1.66 -4.94
C GLY A 96 -11.64 -3.04 -4.83
N ASN A 97 -10.31 -3.11 -4.70
CA ASN A 97 -9.57 -4.38 -4.58
C ASN A 97 -8.62 -4.34 -3.36
N ARG A 98 -8.40 -5.50 -2.75
CA ARG A 98 -7.44 -5.65 -1.63
C ARG A 98 -5.98 -5.65 -2.09
N ILE A 99 -5.74 -6.20 -3.28
CA ILE A 99 -4.44 -6.32 -3.96
C ILE A 99 -4.71 -6.05 -5.44
N ASN A 100 -3.76 -5.45 -6.16
CA ASN A 100 -3.96 -4.97 -7.53
C ASN A 100 -5.09 -3.92 -7.60
N TYR A 101 -4.80 -2.75 -7.04
CA TYR A 101 -5.69 -1.60 -6.87
C TYR A 101 -6.23 -1.01 -8.19
N GLY A 102 -5.48 -1.10 -9.28
CA GLY A 102 -5.86 -0.56 -10.59
C GLY A 102 -6.04 0.97 -10.61
N ILE A 103 -5.40 1.69 -9.68
CA ILE A 103 -5.60 3.13 -9.48
C ILE A 103 -4.59 4.01 -10.23
N PHE A 104 -3.38 3.52 -10.47
CA PHE A 104 -2.34 4.26 -11.18
C PHE A 104 -2.63 4.29 -12.68
N MET A 105 -2.60 5.47 -13.29
CA MET A 105 -2.66 5.65 -14.73
C MET A 105 -1.68 6.72 -15.16
N ILE A 106 -1.15 6.62 -16.38
CA ILE A 106 -0.32 7.67 -16.98
C ILE A 106 -1.13 8.98 -17.01
N GLY A 107 -0.54 10.06 -16.48
CA GLY A 107 -1.19 11.37 -16.34
C GLY A 107 -1.96 11.58 -15.03
N GLY A 108 -2.02 10.58 -14.14
CA GLY A 108 -2.62 10.74 -12.80
C GLY A 108 -3.14 9.47 -12.15
N VAL A 109 -4.42 9.48 -11.78
CA VAL A 109 -5.09 8.38 -11.08
C VAL A 109 -6.45 8.11 -11.71
N ARG A 110 -6.91 6.86 -11.63
CA ARG A 110 -8.21 6.42 -12.17
C ARG A 110 -9.39 6.92 -11.35
N ARG A 111 -9.22 6.97 -10.02
CA ARG A 111 -10.28 7.34 -9.06
C ARG A 111 -9.74 8.33 -8.04
N ASP A 112 -10.61 9.23 -7.62
CA ASP A 112 -10.32 10.21 -6.58
C ASP A 112 -10.71 9.67 -5.20
N ILE A 113 -10.13 10.23 -4.14
CA ILE A 113 -10.53 9.99 -2.75
C ILE A 113 -11.51 11.10 -2.35
N SER A 114 -12.75 10.74 -2.03
CA SER A 114 -13.78 11.70 -1.60
C SER A 114 -13.58 12.14 -0.15
N GLU A 115 -14.10 13.31 0.21
CA GLU A 115 -14.00 13.83 1.58
C GLU A 115 -14.64 12.89 2.62
N GLU A 116 -15.69 12.16 2.23
CA GLU A 116 -16.36 11.16 3.07
C GLU A 116 -15.47 9.97 3.44
N GLN A 117 -14.44 9.68 2.63
CA GLN A 117 -13.49 8.59 2.89
C GLN A 117 -12.38 8.99 3.87
N ILE A 118 -12.11 10.29 4.04
CA ILE A 118 -11.01 10.81 4.87
C ILE A 118 -11.14 10.39 6.34
N PRO A 119 -12.31 10.46 7.00
CA PRO A 119 -12.47 10.00 8.38
C PRO A 119 -12.08 8.52 8.57
N ARG A 120 -12.38 7.66 7.59
CA ARG A 120 -12.02 6.24 7.64
C ARG A 120 -10.50 6.06 7.58
N ILE A 121 -9.81 6.76 6.68
CA ILE A 121 -8.34 6.76 6.60
C ILE A 121 -7.72 7.18 7.93
N ARG A 122 -8.19 8.30 8.52
CA ARG A 122 -7.67 8.81 9.79
C ARG A 122 -7.85 7.82 10.93
N LYS A 123 -9.03 7.20 11.03
CA LYS A 123 -9.32 6.16 12.04
C LYS A 123 -8.37 4.96 11.91
N THR A 124 -8.09 4.53 10.69
CA THR A 124 -7.12 3.44 10.44
C THR A 124 -5.70 3.85 10.87
N LEU A 125 -5.29 5.09 10.64
CA LEU A 125 -3.99 5.59 11.11
C LEU A 125 -3.90 5.67 12.64
N GLU A 126 -4.99 6.04 13.32
CA GLU A 126 -5.06 6.01 14.79
C GLU A 126 -4.91 4.59 15.33
N TYR A 127 -5.62 3.62 14.73
CA TYR A 127 -5.46 2.21 15.07
C TYR A 127 -4.00 1.72 14.96
N TYR A 128 -3.29 2.16 13.90
CA TYR A 128 -1.89 1.75 13.72
C TYR A 128 -0.94 2.32 14.75
N LYS A 129 -1.20 3.53 15.27
CA LYS A 129 -0.41 4.09 16.37
C LYS A 129 -0.53 3.25 17.64
N ASP A 130 -1.75 2.78 17.94
CA ASP A 130 -2.02 1.98 19.13
C ASP A 130 -1.47 0.55 19.01
N ILE A 131 -1.62 -0.10 17.85
CA ILE A 131 -1.18 -1.48 17.66
C ILE A 131 0.35 -1.59 17.57
N TYR A 132 1.02 -0.59 16.99
CA TYR A 132 2.47 -0.56 16.87
C TYR A 132 3.13 -0.68 18.24
N GLY A 133 2.72 0.14 19.22
CA GLY A 133 3.29 0.10 20.57
C GLY A 133 3.09 -1.25 21.26
N LYS A 134 2.00 -1.96 20.99
CA LYS A 134 1.75 -3.30 21.55
C LYS A 134 2.67 -4.36 20.93
N ILE A 135 2.86 -4.32 19.61
CA ILE A 135 3.75 -5.27 18.92
C ILE A 135 5.20 -5.02 19.32
N GLU A 136 5.61 -3.75 19.40
CA GLU A 136 6.93 -3.33 19.88
C GLU A 136 7.21 -3.88 21.29
N ASP A 137 6.28 -3.70 22.23
CA ASP A 137 6.44 -4.18 23.60
C ASP A 137 6.57 -5.69 23.72
N ILE A 138 5.85 -6.45 22.88
CA ILE A 138 5.88 -7.91 22.91
C ILE A 138 7.16 -8.45 22.25
N PHE A 139 7.61 -7.83 21.15
CA PHE A 139 8.68 -8.40 20.33
C PHE A 139 10.05 -7.80 20.67
N LEU A 140 10.20 -6.47 20.68
CA LEU A 140 11.52 -5.83 20.82
C LEU A 140 12.02 -5.81 22.27
N LYS A 141 11.14 -5.98 23.25
CA LYS A 141 11.50 -6.04 24.68
C LYS A 141 11.65 -7.47 25.20
N ASP A 142 11.44 -8.49 24.36
CA ASP A 142 11.58 -9.88 24.76
C ASP A 142 13.06 -10.28 24.87
N PRO A 143 13.49 -10.92 25.98
CA PRO A 143 14.88 -11.31 26.19
C PRO A 143 15.39 -12.40 25.24
N THR A 144 14.51 -13.04 24.48
CA THR A 144 14.89 -14.02 23.45
C THR A 144 15.39 -13.32 22.18
N ILE A 145 15.00 -12.05 21.98
CA ILE A 145 15.37 -11.22 20.83
C ILE A 145 16.60 -10.35 21.14
N ALA A 146 16.76 -9.90 22.40
CA ALA A 146 17.79 -8.95 22.85
C ALA A 146 18.66 -9.48 24.00
#